data_AF-A0A941VN88-F1
#
_entry.id   AF-A0A941VN88-F1
#
_cell.length_a   1.000
_cell.length_b   1.000
_cell.length_c   1.000
_cell.angle_alpha   90.00
_cell.angle_beta   90.00
_cell.angle_gamma   90.00
#
_symmetry.space_group_name_H-M   'P 1'
#
loop_
_entity.id
_entity.type
_entity.pdbx_description
1 polymer ?
#
loop_
_entity_poly.entity_id
_entity_poly.type
_entity_poly.pdbx_seq_one_letter_code
_entity_poly.pdbx_strand_id
1 'polypeptide(L)'
;RLLWNKYEEWQWKEKDTALGRAFAHYDFEHDIERGLDRMAEAESEAMILHEIGEARAESLLGEDWNAMLGQLTSRHAELLVRAVRDHLADCLVTLPTLLERKAIGSLHFYLANVSGLRRALFPALPKAYEGWLDHRDPARLADLVSRAEAHWLNAARQLVATYHRNPARGDAAINALAGGDLAGLRL
;
A
#
# COMPACT_ATOMS: atom_id res chain seq x y z
N ARG A 1 -1.28 -3.32 -21.29
CA ARG A 1 -1.74 -4.71 -21.00
C ARG A 1 -2.38 -4.84 -19.62
N LEU A 2 -1.72 -4.45 -18.52
CA LEU A 2 -2.29 -4.57 -17.16
C LEU A 2 -3.66 -3.89 -16.99
N LEU A 3 -3.79 -2.61 -17.37
CA LEU A 3 -5.05 -1.86 -17.24
C LEU A 3 -6.18 -2.44 -18.10
N TRP A 4 -5.85 -2.88 -19.31
CA TRP A 4 -6.80 -3.55 -20.20
C TRP A 4 -7.39 -4.81 -19.58
N ASN A 5 -6.53 -5.70 -19.04
CA ASN A 5 -7.00 -6.93 -18.39
C ASN A 5 -7.88 -6.62 -17.17
N LYS A 6 -7.52 -5.61 -16.36
CA LYS A 6 -8.34 -5.17 -15.21
C LYS A 6 -9.70 -4.61 -15.64
N TYR A 7 -9.76 -3.92 -16.77
CA TYR A 7 -11.00 -3.42 -17.34
C TYR A 7 -11.90 -4.54 -17.83
N GLU A 8 -11.34 -5.51 -18.57
CA GLU A 8 -12.08 -6.69 -19.03
C GLU A 8 -12.66 -7.48 -17.84
N GLU A 9 -11.90 -7.66 -16.76
CA GLU A 9 -12.40 -8.28 -15.52
C GLU A 9 -13.47 -7.44 -14.80
N TRP A 10 -13.41 -6.11 -14.94
CA TRP A 10 -14.35 -5.19 -14.31
C TRP A 10 -15.68 -5.08 -15.04
N GLN A 11 -15.73 -5.20 -16.37
CA GLN A 11 -16.98 -5.10 -17.12
C GLN A 11 -18.06 -6.09 -16.63
N TRP A 12 -17.66 -7.14 -15.91
CA TRP A 12 -18.54 -8.17 -15.33
C TRP A 12 -18.79 -8.01 -13.82
N LYS A 13 -18.31 -6.94 -13.18
CA LYS A 13 -18.39 -6.67 -11.73
C LYS A 13 -19.17 -5.39 -11.41
N GLU A 14 -19.57 -5.23 -10.15
CA GLU A 14 -20.28 -4.04 -9.67
C GLU A 14 -19.47 -2.74 -9.86
N LYS A 15 -20.15 -1.71 -10.39
CA LYS A 15 -19.58 -0.38 -10.65
C LYS A 15 -19.14 0.35 -9.38
N ASP A 16 -19.71 0.03 -8.23
CA ASP A 16 -19.44 0.71 -6.94
C ASP A 16 -18.27 0.10 -6.15
N THR A 17 -17.33 -0.52 -6.86
CA THR A 17 -16.03 -0.92 -6.29
C THR A 17 -15.02 0.21 -6.40
N ALA A 18 -13.93 0.17 -5.62
CA ALA A 18 -12.84 1.15 -5.78
C ALA A 18 -12.27 1.15 -7.21
N LEU A 19 -12.17 -0.01 -7.86
CA LEU A 19 -11.72 -0.10 -9.24
C LEU A 19 -12.73 0.54 -10.21
N GLY A 20 -14.03 0.29 -10.01
CA GLY A 20 -15.07 0.90 -10.82
C GLY A 20 -15.10 2.42 -10.70
N ARG A 21 -14.91 2.97 -9.50
CA ARG A 21 -14.78 4.41 -9.29
C ARG A 21 -13.53 4.99 -9.97
N ALA A 22 -12.42 4.25 -10.02
CA ALA A 22 -11.24 4.66 -10.79
C ALA A 22 -11.53 4.73 -12.30
N PHE A 23 -12.15 3.69 -12.87
CA PHE A 23 -12.50 3.68 -14.30
C PHE A 23 -13.54 4.74 -14.67
N ALA A 24 -14.54 4.95 -13.82
CA ALA A 24 -15.50 6.04 -14.01
C ALA A 24 -14.81 7.42 -13.98
N HIS A 25 -13.83 7.62 -13.11
CA HIS A 25 -13.05 8.87 -13.04
C HIS A 25 -12.30 9.17 -14.34
N TYR A 26 -11.77 8.13 -14.99
CA TYR A 26 -11.05 8.25 -16.27
C TYR A 26 -11.94 8.12 -17.51
N ASP A 27 -13.27 8.13 -17.35
CA ASP A 27 -14.27 8.15 -18.44
C ASP A 27 -14.23 6.92 -19.38
N PHE A 28 -13.93 5.74 -18.83
CA PHE A 28 -13.90 4.48 -19.60
C PHE A 28 -15.27 4.12 -20.23
N GLU A 29 -16.37 4.73 -19.79
CA GLU A 29 -17.70 4.47 -20.36
C GLU A 29 -17.90 5.11 -21.75
N HIS A 30 -17.22 6.24 -22.02
CA HIS A 30 -17.39 6.99 -23.26
C HIS A 30 -16.17 6.93 -24.18
N ASP A 31 -14.96 6.88 -23.62
CA ASP A 31 -13.71 6.87 -24.39
C ASP A 31 -12.64 6.02 -23.69
N ILE A 32 -12.64 4.72 -24.01
CA ILE A 32 -11.75 3.74 -23.39
C ILE A 32 -10.28 4.03 -23.71
N GLU A 33 -9.95 4.38 -24.96
CA GLU A 33 -8.56 4.61 -25.37
C GLU A 33 -7.98 5.81 -24.62
N ARG A 34 -8.70 6.93 -24.59
CA ARG A 34 -8.27 8.11 -23.85
C ARG A 34 -8.31 7.89 -22.34
N GLY A 35 -9.23 7.08 -21.84
CA GLY A 35 -9.28 6.66 -20.44
C GLY A 35 -8.04 5.87 -20.03
N LEU A 36 -7.61 4.93 -20.86
CA LEU A 36 -6.40 4.15 -20.66
C LEU A 36 -5.15 5.02 -20.65
N ASP A 37 -5.02 5.96 -21.59
CA ASP A 37 -3.86 6.85 -21.65
C ASP A 37 -3.74 7.71 -20.39
N ARG A 38 -4.83 8.36 -19.98
CA ARG A 38 -4.85 9.20 -18.77
C ARG A 38 -4.57 8.41 -17.51
N MET A 39 -5.17 7.23 -17.40
CA MET A 39 -4.93 6.35 -16.25
C MET A 39 -3.49 5.82 -16.25
N ALA A 40 -2.94 5.45 -17.41
CA ALA A 40 -1.56 4.98 -17.50
C ALA A 40 -0.57 6.07 -17.07
N GLU A 41 -0.78 7.33 -17.47
CA GLU A 41 0.05 8.45 -17.04
C GLU A 41 -0.02 8.67 -15.52
N ALA A 42 -1.23 8.74 -14.97
CA ALA A 42 -1.44 8.96 -13.54
C ALA A 42 -0.90 7.81 -12.68
N GLU A 43 -1.13 6.56 -13.07
CA GLU A 43 -0.64 5.40 -12.32
C GLU A 43 0.88 5.18 -12.50
N SER A 44 1.48 5.67 -13.59
CA SER A 44 2.94 5.73 -13.73
C SER A 44 3.53 6.73 -12.74
N GLU A 45 2.90 7.90 -12.58
CA GLU A 45 3.31 8.86 -11.55
C GLU A 45 3.15 8.30 -10.14
N ALA A 46 2.03 7.62 -9.85
CA ALA A 46 1.83 6.95 -8.56
C ALA A 46 2.89 5.87 -8.27
N MET A 47 3.35 5.15 -9.29
CA MET A 47 4.46 4.20 -9.16
C MET A 47 5.77 4.90 -8.80
N ILE A 48 6.10 6.02 -9.47
CA ILE A 48 7.29 6.82 -9.16
C ILE A 48 7.24 7.31 -7.69
N LEU A 49 6.07 7.74 -7.22
CA LEU A 49 5.90 8.13 -5.82
C LEU A 49 6.17 6.97 -4.85
N HIS A 50 5.76 5.76 -5.20
CA HIS A 50 6.04 4.55 -4.42
C HIS A 50 7.54 4.24 -4.38
N GLU A 51 8.24 4.28 -5.51
CA GLU A 51 9.69 4.06 -5.59
C GLU A 51 10.47 5.10 -4.75
N ILE A 52 10.07 6.38 -4.81
CA ILE A 52 10.64 7.43 -3.95
C ILE A 52 10.36 7.15 -2.48
N GLY A 53 9.14 6.68 -2.16
CA GLY A 53 8.75 6.24 -0.82
C GLY A 53 9.61 5.09 -0.30
N GLU A 54 9.88 4.08 -1.12
CA GLU A 54 10.73 2.94 -0.77
C GLU A 54 12.16 3.40 -0.48
N ALA A 55 12.74 4.24 -1.35
CA ALA A 55 14.08 4.78 -1.15
C ALA A 55 14.17 5.58 0.17
N ARG A 56 13.13 6.35 0.51
CA ARG A 56 13.07 7.09 1.78
C ARG A 56 12.90 6.15 2.98
N ALA A 57 12.07 5.13 2.87
CA ALA A 57 11.89 4.13 3.90
C ALA A 57 13.20 3.38 4.19
N GLU A 58 13.91 2.94 3.15
CA GLU A 58 15.21 2.27 3.28
C GLU A 58 16.26 3.18 3.92
N SER A 59 16.30 4.46 3.54
CA SER A 59 17.18 5.44 4.20
C SER A 59 16.87 5.62 5.69
N LEU A 60 15.60 5.63 6.09
CA LEU A 60 15.18 5.75 7.50
C LEU A 60 15.46 4.50 8.33
N LEU A 61 15.45 3.32 7.69
CA LEU A 61 15.63 2.03 8.36
C LEU A 61 17.10 1.60 8.43
N GLY A 62 17.94 2.09 7.51
CA GLY A 62 19.39 1.87 7.53
C GLY A 62 19.82 0.46 7.12
N GLU A 63 21.11 0.19 7.29
CA GLU A 63 21.75 -1.05 6.80
C GLU A 63 21.21 -2.33 7.44
N ASP A 64 20.79 -2.27 8.71
CA ASP A 64 20.24 -3.42 9.44
C ASP A 64 18.99 -3.98 8.75
N TRP A 65 18.16 -3.13 8.15
CA TRP A 65 17.00 -3.56 7.37
C TRP A 65 17.40 -4.35 6.14
N ASN A 66 18.35 -3.83 5.36
CA ASN A 66 18.83 -4.46 4.13
C ASN A 66 19.55 -5.78 4.44
N ALA A 67 20.34 -5.80 5.53
CA ALA A 67 21.01 -7.01 6.00
C ALA A 67 20.01 -8.09 6.44
N MET A 68 18.98 -7.72 7.21
CA MET A 68 17.90 -8.63 7.59
C MET A 68 17.18 -9.17 6.34
N LEU A 69 16.69 -8.28 5.47
CA LEU A 69 15.92 -8.65 4.28
C LEU A 69 16.71 -9.60 3.37
N GLY A 70 18.02 -9.35 3.17
CA GLY A 70 18.90 -10.20 2.38
C GLY A 70 19.22 -11.57 2.99
N GLN A 71 18.91 -11.79 4.27
CA GLN A 71 19.14 -13.05 4.98
C GLN A 71 17.86 -13.85 5.25
N LEU A 72 16.68 -13.33 4.90
CA LEU A 72 15.43 -14.07 5.03
C LEU A 72 15.38 -15.22 4.02
N THR A 73 14.99 -16.40 4.48
CA THR A 73 14.78 -17.58 3.64
C THR A 73 13.31 -18.00 3.60
N SER A 74 12.50 -17.61 4.60
CA SER A 74 11.05 -17.80 4.53
C SER A 74 10.39 -16.78 3.60
N ARG A 75 9.65 -17.31 2.62
CA ARG A 75 8.78 -16.51 1.74
C ARG A 75 7.75 -15.69 2.51
N HIS A 76 7.14 -16.23 3.57
CA HIS A 76 6.12 -15.47 4.32
C HIS A 76 6.76 -14.36 5.16
N ALA A 77 7.95 -14.59 5.70
CA ALA A 77 8.69 -13.56 6.42
C ALA A 77 9.08 -12.42 5.48
N GLU A 78 9.60 -12.73 4.30
CA GLU A 78 9.95 -11.74 3.28
C GLU A 78 8.71 -10.93 2.84
N LEU A 79 7.59 -11.60 2.56
CA LEU A 79 6.34 -10.94 2.18
C LEU A 79 5.83 -9.98 3.27
N LEU A 80 5.94 -10.36 4.55
CA LEU A 80 5.56 -9.51 5.68
C LEU A 80 6.44 -8.28 5.78
N VAL A 81 7.75 -8.47 5.74
CA VAL A 81 8.75 -7.39 5.83
C VAL A 81 8.56 -6.40 4.69
N ARG A 82 8.41 -6.88 3.45
CA ARG A 82 8.11 -6.01 2.29
C ARG A 82 6.79 -5.28 2.45
N ALA A 83 5.71 -5.95 2.84
CA ALA A 83 4.42 -5.30 3.03
C ALA A 83 4.45 -4.16 4.05
N VAL A 84 5.21 -4.32 5.15
CA VAL A 84 5.41 -3.26 6.16
C VAL A 84 6.20 -2.08 5.58
N ARG A 85 7.28 -2.33 4.83
CA ARG A 85 8.03 -1.27 4.14
C ARG A 85 7.19 -0.56 3.10
N ASP A 86 6.42 -1.29 2.31
CA ASP A 86 5.57 -0.71 1.26
C ASP A 86 4.49 0.20 1.87
N HIS A 87 3.95 -0.17 3.03
CA HIS A 87 3.05 0.73 3.77
C HIS A 87 3.75 1.97 4.31
N LEU A 88 4.98 1.83 4.83
CA LEU A 88 5.78 2.97 5.25
C LEU A 88 6.08 3.90 4.07
N ALA A 89 6.54 3.35 2.94
CA ALA A 89 6.80 4.07 1.70
C ALA A 89 5.57 4.85 1.22
N ASP A 90 4.42 4.18 1.18
CA ASP A 90 3.18 4.81 0.75
C ASP A 90 2.69 5.90 1.72
N CYS A 91 2.88 5.73 3.04
CA CYS A 91 2.49 6.75 4.01
C CYS A 91 3.49 7.92 4.07
N LEU A 92 4.76 7.71 3.70
CA LEU A 92 5.77 8.76 3.63
C LEU A 92 5.60 9.67 2.39
N VAL A 93 5.19 9.09 1.26
CA VAL A 93 5.25 9.77 -0.04
C VAL A 93 3.97 9.60 -0.85
N THR A 94 3.61 8.38 -1.22
CA THR A 94 2.52 8.11 -2.19
C THR A 94 1.19 8.72 -1.74
N LEU A 95 0.64 8.27 -0.61
CA LEU A 95 -0.68 8.67 -0.13
C LEU A 95 -0.76 10.15 0.24
N PRO A 96 0.20 10.75 0.97
CA PRO A 96 0.19 12.19 1.22
C PRO A 96 0.15 13.01 -0.07
N THR A 97 0.97 12.63 -1.06
CA THR A 97 1.06 13.35 -2.33
C THR A 97 -0.23 13.22 -3.14
N LEU A 98 -0.82 12.02 -3.23
CA LEU A 98 -2.09 11.81 -3.93
C LEU A 98 -3.24 12.59 -3.26
N LEU A 99 -3.26 12.66 -1.93
CA LEU A 99 -4.25 13.43 -1.16
C LEU A 99 -4.08 14.94 -1.37
N GLU A 100 -2.86 15.46 -1.28
CA GLU A 100 -2.54 16.88 -1.48
C GLU A 100 -2.94 17.33 -2.89
N ARG A 101 -2.60 16.54 -3.91
CA ARG A 101 -2.92 16.83 -5.31
C ARG A 101 -4.38 16.56 -5.68
N LYS A 102 -5.17 15.98 -4.75
CA LYS A 102 -6.54 15.50 -5.00
C LYS A 102 -6.60 14.58 -6.22
N ALA A 103 -5.64 13.67 -6.34
CA ALA A 103 -5.55 12.68 -7.41
C ALA A 103 -6.59 11.55 -7.22
N ILE A 104 -7.87 11.89 -7.36
CA ILE A 104 -9.02 11.05 -6.99
C ILE A 104 -9.02 9.70 -7.71
N GLY A 105 -8.75 9.69 -9.02
CA GLY A 105 -8.65 8.45 -9.81
C GLY A 105 -7.59 7.49 -9.26
N SER A 106 -6.39 8.00 -8.98
CA SER A 106 -5.29 7.21 -8.42
C SER A 106 -5.52 6.79 -6.97
N LEU A 107 -6.23 7.59 -6.16
CA LEU A 107 -6.66 7.14 -4.83
C LEU A 107 -7.61 5.93 -4.92
N HIS A 108 -8.60 5.99 -5.80
CA HIS A 108 -9.49 4.85 -6.05
C HIS A 108 -8.72 3.63 -6.56
N PHE A 109 -7.78 3.82 -7.50
CA PHE A 109 -6.99 2.73 -8.02
C PHE A 109 -6.04 2.14 -6.98
N TYR A 110 -5.39 2.97 -6.16
CA TYR A 110 -4.57 2.52 -5.04
C TYR A 110 -5.37 1.60 -4.12
N LEU A 111 -6.54 2.07 -3.63
CA LEU A 111 -7.39 1.28 -2.74
C LEU A 111 -7.89 -0.02 -3.38
N ALA A 112 -8.15 -0.02 -4.68
CA ALA A 112 -8.52 -1.23 -5.42
C ALA A 112 -7.41 -2.28 -5.45
N ASN A 113 -6.15 -1.86 -5.34
CA ASN A 113 -4.97 -2.72 -5.44
C ASN A 113 -4.37 -3.09 -4.08
N VAL A 114 -4.80 -2.47 -2.98
CA VAL A 114 -4.44 -2.92 -1.63
C VAL A 114 -5.11 -4.27 -1.35
N SER A 115 -4.32 -5.34 -1.41
CA SER A 115 -4.80 -6.73 -1.31
C SER A 115 -3.86 -7.58 -0.46
N GLY A 116 -4.25 -8.83 -0.20
CA GLY A 116 -3.43 -9.80 0.53
C GLY A 116 -2.94 -9.29 1.88
N LEU A 117 -1.64 -9.44 2.12
CA LEU A 117 -1.02 -9.09 3.40
C LEU A 117 -1.07 -7.59 3.69
N ARG A 118 -0.91 -6.73 2.67
CA ARG A 118 -1.05 -5.29 2.83
C ARG A 118 -2.44 -4.90 3.33
N ARG A 119 -3.49 -5.49 2.75
CA ARG A 119 -4.86 -5.25 3.23
C ARG A 119 -5.09 -5.80 4.64
N ALA A 120 -4.53 -6.97 4.95
CA ALA A 120 -4.66 -7.60 6.27
C ALA A 120 -3.92 -6.84 7.38
N LEU A 121 -2.83 -6.15 7.04
CA LEU A 121 -2.05 -5.31 7.95
C LEU A 121 -2.69 -3.95 8.19
N PHE A 122 -3.34 -3.35 7.19
CA PHE A 122 -3.86 -1.99 7.31
C PHE A 122 -5.41 -1.91 7.22
N PRO A 123 -6.17 -2.63 8.06
CA PRO A 123 -7.64 -2.60 8.02
C PRO A 123 -8.28 -1.23 8.30
N ALA A 124 -7.58 -0.28 8.94
CA ALA A 124 -8.09 1.09 9.10
C ALA A 124 -8.17 1.86 7.78
N LEU A 125 -7.30 1.56 6.81
CA LEU A 125 -7.24 2.25 5.52
C LEU A 125 -8.54 2.12 4.70
N PRO A 126 -9.09 0.91 4.43
CA PRO A 126 -10.36 0.80 3.72
C PRO A 126 -11.53 1.45 4.48
N LYS A 127 -11.52 1.42 5.83
CA LYS A 127 -12.55 2.09 6.64
C LYS A 127 -12.49 3.62 6.50
N ALA A 128 -11.28 4.19 6.50
CA ALA A 128 -11.12 5.63 6.30
C ALA A 128 -11.47 6.05 4.87
N TYR A 129 -11.18 5.18 3.89
CA TYR A 129 -11.61 5.36 2.50
C TYR A 129 -13.15 5.37 2.38
N GLU A 130 -13.85 4.43 3.00
CA GLU A 130 -15.33 4.43 3.05
C GLU A 130 -15.87 5.73 3.67
N GLY A 131 -15.28 6.17 4.79
CA GLY A 131 -15.65 7.45 5.41
C GLY A 131 -15.43 8.66 4.50
N TRP A 132 -14.37 8.66 3.68
CA TRP A 132 -14.15 9.69 2.67
C TRP A 132 -15.25 9.68 1.59
N LEU A 133 -15.68 8.50 1.13
CA LEU A 133 -16.76 8.39 0.13
C LEU A 133 -18.09 8.95 0.65
N ASP A 134 -18.46 8.62 1.89
CA ASP A 134 -19.74 9.01 2.50
C ASP A 134 -19.85 10.53 2.71
N HIS A 135 -18.75 11.16 3.15
CA HIS A 135 -18.74 12.57 3.57
C HIS A 135 -18.13 13.50 2.51
N ARG A 136 -17.50 12.93 1.48
CA ARG A 136 -16.69 13.63 0.47
C ARG A 136 -15.61 14.53 1.07
N ASP A 137 -15.09 14.14 2.23
CA ASP A 137 -14.06 14.86 2.97
C ASP A 137 -12.81 13.96 3.17
N PRO A 138 -11.66 14.31 2.57
CA PRO A 138 -10.44 13.51 2.69
C PRO A 138 -9.75 13.67 4.05
N ALA A 139 -10.20 14.57 4.93
CA ALA A 139 -9.49 14.91 6.17
C ALA A 139 -9.25 13.68 7.07
N ARG A 140 -10.23 12.78 7.21
CA ARG A 140 -10.06 11.55 8.02
C ARG A 140 -9.07 10.57 7.40
N LEU A 141 -9.05 10.47 6.07
CA LEU A 141 -8.08 9.64 5.36
C LEU A 141 -6.67 10.24 5.47
N ALA A 142 -6.54 11.56 5.35
CA ALA A 142 -5.28 12.28 5.52
C ALA A 142 -4.72 12.16 6.95
N ASP A 143 -5.56 12.31 7.98
CA ASP A 143 -5.17 12.08 9.38
C ASP A 143 -4.67 10.65 9.61
N LEU A 144 -5.39 9.66 9.07
CA LEU A 144 -4.96 8.27 9.17
C LEU A 144 -3.59 8.06 8.52
N VAL A 145 -3.40 8.55 7.31
CA VAL A 145 -2.13 8.42 6.56
C VAL A 145 -0.98 9.06 7.32
N SER A 146 -1.20 10.25 7.89
CA SER A 146 -0.18 10.95 8.69
C SER A 146 0.23 10.15 9.93
N ARG A 147 -0.74 9.58 10.68
CA ARG A 147 -0.42 8.74 11.86
C ARG A 147 0.15 7.37 11.48
N ALA A 148 -0.23 6.85 10.32
CA ALA A 148 0.23 5.56 9.82
C ALA A 148 1.73 5.57 9.49
N GLU A 149 2.30 6.70 9.06
CA GLU A 149 3.75 6.83 8.85
C GLU A 149 4.53 6.39 10.10
N ALA A 150 4.20 6.97 11.27
CA ALA A 150 4.86 6.65 12.52
C ALA A 150 4.62 5.20 12.96
N HIS A 151 3.42 4.67 12.73
CA HIS A 151 3.09 3.27 13.01
C HIS A 151 3.94 2.31 12.18
N TRP A 152 4.01 2.51 10.86
CA TRP A 152 4.75 1.61 9.98
C TRP A 152 6.26 1.70 10.17
N LEU A 153 6.78 2.88 10.53
CA LEU A 153 8.18 3.02 10.92
C LEU A 153 8.49 2.23 12.19
N ASN A 154 7.61 2.29 13.19
CA ASN A 154 7.76 1.49 14.41
C ASN A 154 7.66 -0.01 14.12
N ALA A 155 6.67 -0.43 13.33
CA ALA A 155 6.52 -1.82 12.91
C ALA A 155 7.76 -2.35 12.18
N ALA A 156 8.33 -1.59 11.25
CA ALA A 156 9.55 -1.95 10.55
C ALA A 156 10.74 -2.11 11.51
N ARG A 157 10.93 -1.18 12.45
CA ARG A 157 11.97 -1.26 13.50
C ARG A 157 11.76 -2.47 14.43
N GLN A 158 10.52 -2.82 14.74
CA GLN A 158 10.21 -4.01 15.53
C GLN A 158 10.57 -5.31 14.81
N LEU A 159 10.40 -5.37 13.48
CA LEU A 159 10.82 -6.52 12.68
C LEU A 159 12.34 -6.68 12.70
N VAL A 160 13.09 -5.60 12.49
CA VAL A 160 14.56 -5.57 12.61
C VAL A 160 15.00 -6.03 14.01
N ALA A 161 14.42 -5.47 15.07
CA ALA A 161 14.73 -5.86 16.43
C ALA A 161 14.39 -7.33 16.73
N THR A 162 13.30 -7.84 16.16
CA THR A 162 12.89 -9.25 16.30
C THR A 162 13.91 -10.18 15.65
N TYR A 163 14.40 -9.82 14.46
CA TYR A 163 15.42 -10.58 13.76
C TYR A 163 16.75 -10.60 14.53
N HIS A 164 17.24 -9.43 14.96
CA HIS A 164 18.53 -9.31 15.63
C HIS A 164 18.56 -9.84 17.07
N ARG A 165 17.41 -9.99 17.73
CA ARG A 165 17.35 -10.60 19.08
C ARG A 165 17.95 -12.00 19.10
N ASN A 166 17.76 -12.77 18.04
CA ASN A 166 18.42 -14.07 17.85
C ASN A 166 18.49 -14.36 16.33
N PRO A 167 19.57 -13.97 15.64
CA PRO A 167 19.67 -14.09 14.19
C PRO A 167 19.44 -15.52 13.68
N ALA A 168 19.90 -16.54 14.42
CA ALA A 168 19.69 -17.94 14.07
C ALA A 168 18.21 -18.39 14.08
N ARG A 169 17.34 -17.62 14.75
CA ARG A 169 15.89 -17.83 14.78
C ARG A 169 15.08 -16.64 14.26
N GLY A 170 15.75 -15.60 13.76
CA GLY A 170 15.13 -14.33 13.39
C GLY A 170 14.10 -14.51 12.27
N ASP A 171 14.48 -15.26 11.22
CA ASP A 171 13.58 -15.63 10.13
C ASP A 171 12.37 -16.43 10.63
N ALA A 172 12.60 -17.47 11.44
CA ALA A 172 11.51 -18.27 12.01
C ALA A 172 10.55 -17.44 12.89
N ALA A 173 11.08 -16.45 13.62
CA ALA A 173 10.27 -15.55 14.44
C ALA A 173 9.40 -14.62 13.59
N ILE A 174 9.96 -14.02 12.54
CA ILE A 174 9.19 -13.19 11.59
C ILE A 174 8.17 -14.05 10.83
N ASN A 175 8.55 -15.26 10.41
CA ASN A 175 7.64 -16.21 9.78
C ASN A 175 6.45 -16.57 10.69
N ALA A 176 6.70 -16.76 11.98
CA ALA A 176 5.63 -17.00 12.96
C ALA A 176 4.69 -15.78 13.09
N LEU A 177 5.22 -14.55 13.03
CA LEU A 177 4.38 -13.34 12.97
C LEU A 177 3.53 -13.33 11.70
N ALA A 178 4.13 -13.66 10.54
CA ALA A 178 3.44 -13.67 9.25
C ALA A 178 2.32 -14.71 9.16
N GLY A 179 2.48 -15.86 9.83
CA GLY A 179 1.45 -16.91 9.93
C GLY A 179 0.46 -16.73 11.09
N GLY A 180 0.68 -15.74 11.95
CA GLY A 180 -0.19 -15.43 13.09
C GLY A 180 -1.35 -14.51 12.73
N ASP A 181 -1.94 -13.89 13.76
CA ASP A 181 -3.07 -12.96 13.59
C ASP A 181 -2.65 -11.53 13.21
N LEU A 182 -1.35 -11.25 13.12
CA LEU A 182 -0.76 -9.93 12.84
C LEU A 182 -1.15 -8.84 13.85
N ALA A 183 -1.74 -9.18 15.01
CA ALA A 183 -2.33 -8.21 15.92
C ALA A 183 -1.33 -7.15 16.42
N GLY A 184 -0.05 -7.51 16.56
CA GLY A 184 1.02 -6.59 16.95
C GLY A 184 1.48 -5.61 15.87
N LEU A 185 1.08 -5.81 14.60
CA LEU A 185 1.51 -4.99 13.46
C LEU A 185 0.35 -4.27 12.76
N ARG A 186 -0.89 -4.65 13.05
CA ARG A 186 -2.08 -4.09 12.39
C ARG A 186 -2.32 -2.62 12.74
N LEU A 187 -2.86 -1.89 11.77
CA LEU A 187 -3.41 -0.54 11.94
C LEU A 187 -4.85 -0.45 11.46
#